data_AF-A0A9D5CE46-F1
#
_entry.id   AF-A0A9D5CE46-F1
#
_cell.length_a   1.000
_cell.length_b   1.000
_cell.length_c   1.000
_cell.angle_alpha   90.00
_cell.angle_beta   90.00
_cell.angle_gamma   90.00
#
_symmetry.space_group_name_H-M   'P 1'
#
loop_
_entity.id
_entity.type
_entity.pdbx_description
1 polymer ?
#
loop_
_entity_poly.entity_id
_entity_poly.type
_entity_poly.pdbx_seq_one_letter_code
_entity_poly.pdbx_strand_id
1 'polypeptide(L)'
;MRAAGRVGGVDHEAEWMGAYDPLDPKGNITIKWDFLEIRDGDGYYVRVTMYNNQLYRHIESPGWALGWTWPSKDEAILQMSGAEATKQGNCSRFKRNPLPHSCERSPVIVDLLPGTSYNLQTANCCKGGVLSSMTQDPSKAISSFEMNVQSSVNFTDPSAAAFKTPSNFSLGIPGYTCGKSMSVVEPTKFSKGHSRREEQVLMTWQVVCSFSQFRESDAPSCCVSLSSFYNDTIVSCPRCSCGCQVPGPVKKCYRQACSSTILDDESDTLLQMPNGEDVEEEAVMCTQHMCPIRVHWHVKVSYKGYWRVKVTITNFNFLRNYSDWNLVLEHPNLRSLLQVFSFSYQPLIVYPGTNDTGMFWGIPYYNTMLLKHGENGNVQTEMILKKDPGDFTFNGGWAFPRRVMFNGRECVMPLPESYPSLPNAAAAVPVAPSIAPFIFIVLLFL
;
A
#
# COMPACT_ATOMS: atom_id res chain seq x y z
N MET A 1 -50.99 -33.54 2.84
CA MET A 1 -50.22 -32.76 3.82
C MET A 1 -48.91 -32.33 3.16
N ARG A 2 -48.61 -31.04 3.28
CA ARG A 2 -47.66 -30.29 2.44
C ARG A 2 -46.21 -30.75 2.60
N ALA A 3 -45.52 -30.78 1.47
CA ALA A 3 -44.07 -30.76 1.36
C ALA A 3 -43.50 -29.41 1.83
N ALA A 4 -42.38 -29.46 2.55
CA ALA A 4 -41.44 -28.37 2.78
C ALA A 4 -40.05 -29.01 2.60
N GLY A 5 -39.11 -28.55 1.80
CA GLY A 5 -38.83 -27.19 1.34
C GLY A 5 -37.34 -27.00 1.56
N ARG A 6 -36.52 -27.55 0.65
CA ARG A 6 -35.06 -27.45 0.68
C ARG A 6 -34.69 -26.04 0.21
N VAL A 7 -34.40 -25.15 1.14
CA VAL A 7 -33.88 -23.80 0.83
C VAL A 7 -32.41 -23.97 0.47
N GLY A 8 -32.10 -23.76 -0.81
CA GLY A 8 -30.72 -23.65 -1.29
C GLY A 8 -30.11 -22.36 -0.75
N GLY A 9 -29.12 -22.50 0.13
CA GLY A 9 -28.14 -21.45 0.35
C GLY A 9 -27.32 -21.34 -0.93
N VAL A 10 -27.36 -20.17 -1.56
CA VAL A 10 -26.47 -19.84 -2.67
C VAL A 10 -25.09 -19.59 -2.07
N ASP A 11 -24.17 -20.50 -2.34
CA ASP A 11 -22.77 -20.39 -1.98
C ASP A 11 -22.14 -19.16 -2.68
N HIS A 12 -22.18 -18.01 -2.01
CA HIS A 12 -21.42 -16.80 -2.37
C HIS A 12 -19.94 -16.88 -1.94
N GLU A 13 -19.51 -18.01 -1.37
CA GLU A 13 -18.22 -18.16 -0.70
C GLU A 13 -17.07 -18.54 -1.66
N ALA A 14 -17.38 -18.96 -2.89
CA ALA A 14 -16.38 -19.53 -3.81
C ALA A 14 -15.57 -18.49 -4.62
N GLU A 15 -15.92 -17.20 -4.63
CA GLU A 15 -15.25 -16.18 -5.46
C GLU A 15 -14.14 -15.39 -4.73
N TRP A 16 -13.92 -15.64 -3.43
CA TRP A 16 -13.05 -14.81 -2.57
C TRP A 16 -11.84 -15.52 -1.94
N MET A 17 -11.57 -16.79 -2.29
CA MET A 17 -10.54 -17.62 -1.61
C MET A 17 -9.07 -17.14 -1.75
N GLY A 18 -8.81 -16.02 -2.43
CA GLY A 18 -7.45 -15.44 -2.57
C GLY A 18 -7.28 -14.03 -2.01
N ALA A 19 -8.31 -13.41 -1.44
CA ALA A 19 -8.33 -11.98 -1.09
C ALA A 19 -8.44 -11.69 0.42
N TYR A 20 -8.37 -12.72 1.27
CA TYR A 20 -8.48 -12.55 2.71
C TYR A 20 -7.17 -12.03 3.32
N ASP A 21 -7.25 -10.89 4.01
CA ASP A 21 -6.15 -10.27 4.74
C ASP A 21 -6.44 -10.33 6.25
N PRO A 22 -5.72 -11.15 7.04
CA PRO A 22 -6.00 -11.28 8.48
C PRO A 22 -5.81 -9.97 9.26
N LEU A 23 -5.00 -9.03 8.76
CA LEU A 23 -4.77 -7.74 9.38
C LEU A 23 -5.74 -6.65 8.88
N ASP A 24 -6.57 -6.97 7.88
CA ASP A 24 -7.62 -6.09 7.36
C ASP A 24 -8.77 -6.90 6.73
N PRO A 25 -9.52 -7.68 7.53
CA PRO A 25 -10.49 -8.65 7.02
C PRO A 25 -11.71 -8.01 6.34
N LYS A 26 -11.90 -6.70 6.50
CA LYS A 26 -12.98 -5.91 5.87
C LYS A 26 -12.44 -4.93 4.82
N GLY A 27 -11.14 -4.92 4.58
CA GLY A 27 -10.47 -4.02 3.66
C GLY A 27 -10.93 -4.24 2.23
N ASN A 28 -11.49 -3.21 1.61
CA ASN A 28 -11.86 -3.20 0.21
C ASN A 28 -11.86 -1.78 -0.35
N ILE A 29 -11.89 -1.67 -1.68
CA ILE A 29 -12.26 -0.44 -2.34
C ILE A 29 -13.71 -0.57 -2.81
N THR A 30 -14.56 0.33 -2.36
CA THR A 30 -15.96 0.38 -2.78
C THR A 30 -16.17 1.52 -3.77
N ILE A 31 -16.71 1.22 -4.94
CA ILE A 31 -17.16 2.21 -5.91
C ILE A 31 -18.68 2.32 -5.78
N LYS A 32 -19.16 3.51 -5.43
CA LYS A 32 -20.56 3.88 -5.48
C LYS A 32 -20.86 4.64 -6.75
N TRP A 33 -21.99 4.31 -7.37
CA TRP A 33 -22.48 4.93 -8.57
C TRP A 33 -23.88 5.47 -8.31
N ASP A 34 -23.95 6.77 -8.04
CA ASP A 34 -25.15 7.46 -7.58
C ASP A 34 -25.83 8.18 -8.74
N PHE A 35 -27.10 7.87 -9.01
CA PHE A 35 -27.89 8.51 -10.07
C PHE A 35 -28.57 9.75 -9.52
N LEU A 36 -28.01 10.91 -9.86
CA LEU A 36 -28.49 12.22 -9.42
C LEU A 36 -29.70 12.67 -10.26
N GLU A 37 -29.70 12.35 -11.55
CA GLU A 37 -30.79 12.65 -12.48
C GLU A 37 -30.88 11.56 -13.54
N ILE A 38 -32.09 11.24 -13.98
CA ILE A 38 -32.38 10.30 -15.05
C ILE A 38 -33.35 10.97 -16.01
N ARG A 39 -33.03 10.95 -17.31
CA ARG A 39 -33.81 11.57 -18.38
C ARG A 39 -34.20 10.48 -19.38
N ASP A 40 -35.49 10.18 -19.43
CA ASP A 40 -36.05 9.16 -20.32
C ASP A 40 -35.62 9.35 -21.77
N GLY A 41 -34.87 8.38 -22.31
CA GLY A 41 -34.38 8.39 -23.70
C GLY A 41 -33.22 9.34 -23.99
N ASP A 42 -32.81 10.18 -23.02
CA ASP A 42 -31.79 11.21 -23.19
C ASP A 42 -30.53 10.97 -22.33
N GLY A 43 -30.60 10.05 -21.35
CA GLY A 43 -29.47 9.60 -20.56
C GLY A 43 -29.60 9.93 -19.06
N TYR A 44 -28.47 10.06 -18.37
CA TYR A 44 -28.46 10.25 -16.91
C TYR A 44 -27.25 11.05 -16.43
N TYR A 45 -27.40 11.67 -15.27
CA TYR A 45 -26.33 12.35 -14.55
C TYR A 45 -25.96 11.55 -13.30
N VAL A 46 -24.69 11.16 -13.19
CA VAL A 46 -24.22 10.28 -12.11
C VAL A 46 -22.99 10.86 -11.42
N ARG A 47 -22.91 10.58 -10.12
CA ARG A 47 -21.69 10.75 -9.32
C ARG A 47 -21.10 9.38 -9.04
N VAL A 48 -19.84 9.22 -9.38
CA VAL A 48 -19.06 8.02 -9.05
C VAL A 48 -18.13 8.38 -7.89
N THR A 49 -18.24 7.64 -6.79
CA THR A 49 -17.42 7.84 -5.59
C THR A 49 -16.68 6.57 -5.23
N MET A 50 -15.36 6.66 -5.12
CA MET A 50 -14.50 5.58 -4.62
C MET A 50 -14.16 5.80 -3.16
N TYR A 51 -14.31 4.76 -2.37
CA TYR A 51 -13.94 4.69 -0.96
C TYR A 51 -12.88 3.62 -0.79
N ASN A 52 -11.68 4.02 -0.35
CA ASN A 52 -10.69 3.09 0.14
C ASN A 52 -10.99 2.76 1.61
N ASN A 53 -11.62 1.62 1.86
CA ASN A 53 -11.96 1.16 3.21
C ASN A 53 -10.84 0.30 3.83
N GLN A 54 -9.65 0.27 3.23
CA GLN A 54 -8.53 -0.52 3.72
C GLN A 54 -7.84 0.22 4.86
N LEU A 55 -7.48 -0.49 5.94
CA LEU A 55 -6.87 0.10 7.12
C LEU A 55 -5.50 0.69 6.80
N TYR A 56 -4.66 -0.08 6.10
CA TYR A 56 -3.27 0.30 5.86
C TYR A 56 -2.83 0.28 4.39
N ARG A 57 -3.63 -0.25 3.46
CA ARG A 57 -3.30 -0.16 2.03
C ARG A 57 -3.76 1.19 1.47
N HIS A 58 -2.91 1.83 0.71
CA HIS A 58 -3.20 3.07 0.00
C HIS A 58 -2.88 2.89 -1.49
N ILE A 59 -3.46 3.74 -2.32
CA ILE A 59 -3.16 3.81 -3.75
C ILE A 59 -2.15 4.92 -3.95
N GLU A 60 -0.95 4.55 -4.37
CA GLU A 60 0.13 5.48 -4.73
C GLU A 60 -0.04 6.02 -6.16
N SER A 61 0.74 7.05 -6.50
CA SER A 61 0.93 7.48 -7.90
C SER A 61 1.44 6.30 -8.74
N PRO A 62 0.93 6.09 -9.98
CA PRO A 62 0.15 6.99 -10.84
C PRO A 62 -1.35 7.08 -10.51
N GLY A 63 -1.82 6.42 -9.45
CA GLY A 63 -3.21 6.46 -9.01
C GLY A 63 -4.07 5.36 -9.61
N TRP A 64 -5.36 5.39 -9.30
CA TRP A 64 -6.34 4.50 -9.92
C TRP A 64 -6.64 4.90 -11.37
N ALA A 65 -6.92 3.90 -12.21
CA ALA A 65 -7.43 4.07 -13.57
C ALA A 65 -8.70 3.21 -13.72
N LEU A 66 -9.86 3.81 -13.43
CA LEU A 66 -11.13 3.11 -13.32
C LEU A 66 -11.68 2.80 -14.71
N GLY A 67 -11.69 1.52 -15.06
CA GLY A 67 -12.30 1.00 -16.28
C GLY A 67 -13.61 0.28 -16.00
N TRP A 68 -14.53 0.31 -16.96
CA TRP A 68 -15.72 -0.54 -17.00
C TRP A 68 -16.14 -0.77 -18.45
N THR A 69 -17.20 -1.55 -18.67
CA THR A 69 -17.78 -1.79 -20.00
C THR A 69 -19.26 -1.51 -19.99
N TRP A 70 -19.70 -0.61 -20.88
CA TRP A 70 -21.11 -0.32 -21.11
C TRP A 70 -21.84 -1.53 -21.73
N PRO A 71 -23.05 -1.84 -21.27
CA PRO A 71 -23.86 -2.91 -21.86
C PRO A 71 -24.21 -2.60 -23.33
N SER A 72 -24.55 -1.35 -23.64
CA SER A 72 -24.87 -0.89 -24.99
C SER A 72 -23.67 -0.22 -25.68
N LYS A 73 -23.71 -0.13 -27.01
CA LYS A 73 -22.78 0.66 -27.81
C LYS A 73 -23.28 2.10 -28.05
N ASP A 74 -24.49 2.40 -27.59
CA ASP A 74 -25.15 3.69 -27.78
C ASP A 74 -24.99 4.60 -26.55
N GLU A 75 -24.23 4.14 -25.54
CA GLU A 75 -23.87 4.94 -24.38
C GLU A 75 -22.56 5.67 -24.62
N ALA A 76 -22.53 6.96 -24.30
CA ALA A 76 -21.35 7.80 -24.39
C ALA A 76 -21.33 8.82 -23.26
N ILE A 77 -20.14 9.15 -22.80
CA ILE A 77 -19.91 10.19 -21.81
C ILE A 77 -19.91 11.54 -22.54
N LEU A 78 -20.89 12.38 -22.25
CA LEU A 78 -21.01 13.71 -22.86
C LEU A 78 -20.06 14.72 -22.21
N GLN A 79 -20.00 14.71 -20.88
CA GLN A 79 -19.18 15.62 -20.09
C GLN A 79 -18.77 14.96 -18.77
N MET A 80 -17.62 15.35 -18.25
CA MET A 80 -17.11 14.93 -16.94
C MET A 80 -16.59 16.12 -16.13
N SER A 81 -16.60 15.98 -14.81
CA SER A 81 -15.91 16.86 -13.85
C SER A 81 -15.28 16.02 -12.74
N GLY A 82 -14.13 16.44 -12.24
CA GLY A 82 -13.33 15.73 -11.24
C GLY A 82 -12.41 14.65 -11.80
N ALA A 83 -12.74 14.07 -12.94
CA ALA A 83 -11.95 13.06 -13.63
C ALA A 83 -12.07 13.22 -15.15
N GLU A 84 -11.22 12.54 -15.91
CA GLU A 84 -11.26 12.53 -17.36
C GLU A 84 -11.07 11.14 -17.96
N ALA A 85 -11.52 10.98 -19.21
CA ALA A 85 -11.35 9.74 -19.94
C ALA A 85 -10.00 9.79 -20.66
N THR A 86 -9.23 8.71 -20.56
CA THR A 86 -7.92 8.62 -21.21
C THR A 86 -8.00 8.65 -22.74
N LYS A 87 -9.15 8.27 -23.31
CA LYS A 87 -9.40 8.24 -24.76
C LYS A 87 -10.83 8.69 -25.08
N GLN A 88 -10.98 9.47 -26.14
CA GLN A 88 -12.29 9.83 -26.69
C GLN A 88 -12.92 8.69 -27.50
N GLY A 89 -12.11 7.93 -28.25
CA GLY A 89 -12.58 6.85 -29.12
C GLY A 89 -13.28 7.33 -30.41
N ASN A 90 -13.92 6.40 -31.12
CA ASN A 90 -14.62 6.73 -32.38
C ASN A 90 -16.06 7.19 -32.15
N CYS A 91 -16.25 8.51 -32.07
CA CYS A 91 -17.55 9.15 -31.87
C CYS A 91 -18.40 9.32 -33.15
N SER A 92 -18.00 8.78 -34.31
CA SER A 92 -18.69 9.04 -35.60
C SER A 92 -20.18 8.63 -35.61
N ARG A 93 -20.58 7.74 -34.70
CA ARG A 93 -21.98 7.31 -34.52
C ARG A 93 -22.84 8.38 -33.85
N PHE A 94 -22.23 9.23 -33.03
CA PHE A 94 -22.90 10.29 -32.30
C PHE A 94 -22.91 11.56 -33.18
N LYS A 95 -24.00 11.74 -33.94
CA LYS A 95 -24.21 12.89 -34.82
C LYS A 95 -24.59 14.15 -34.00
N ARG A 96 -23.67 14.64 -33.17
CA ARG A 96 -23.85 15.79 -32.27
C ARG A 96 -22.66 16.75 -32.38
N ASN A 97 -22.90 18.04 -32.11
CA ASN A 97 -21.88 19.05 -31.88
C ASN A 97 -22.15 19.78 -30.54
N PRO A 98 -21.20 19.85 -29.59
CA PRO A 98 -19.90 19.19 -29.58
C PRO A 98 -20.01 17.66 -29.54
N LEU A 99 -18.95 16.99 -29.99
CA LEU A 99 -18.82 15.53 -29.85
C LEU A 99 -18.75 15.15 -28.37
N PRO A 100 -19.18 13.93 -27.99
CA PRO A 100 -19.05 13.45 -26.62
C PRO A 100 -17.60 13.44 -26.15
N HIS A 101 -17.41 13.62 -24.84
CA HIS A 101 -16.12 13.50 -24.16
C HIS A 101 -15.47 12.12 -24.36
N SER A 102 -16.26 11.04 -24.30
CA SER A 102 -15.80 9.70 -24.67
C SER A 102 -16.93 8.83 -25.20
N CYS A 103 -16.66 8.14 -26.31
CA CYS A 103 -17.56 7.19 -26.98
C CYS A 103 -17.03 5.75 -26.91
N GLU A 104 -15.98 5.51 -26.12
CA GLU A 104 -15.46 4.17 -25.90
C GLU A 104 -16.51 3.33 -25.17
N ARG A 105 -16.73 2.11 -25.67
CA ARG A 105 -17.61 1.15 -24.98
C ARG A 105 -17.01 0.75 -23.63
N SER A 106 -15.69 0.70 -23.56
CA SER A 106 -14.95 0.35 -22.36
C SER A 106 -14.00 1.50 -21.99
N PRO A 107 -14.53 2.62 -21.46
CA PRO A 107 -13.70 3.76 -21.13
C PRO A 107 -12.79 3.44 -19.94
N VAL A 108 -11.63 4.11 -19.89
CA VAL A 108 -10.75 4.14 -18.72
C VAL A 108 -10.66 5.58 -18.25
N ILE A 109 -11.07 5.80 -17.01
CA ILE A 109 -11.16 7.11 -16.36
C ILE A 109 -10.02 7.26 -15.36
N VAL A 110 -9.40 8.44 -15.35
CA VAL A 110 -8.36 8.82 -14.39
C VAL A 110 -8.76 10.09 -13.67
N ASP A 111 -8.36 10.21 -12.41
CA ASP A 111 -8.57 11.42 -11.62
C ASP A 111 -7.79 12.59 -12.22
N LEU A 112 -8.32 13.80 -12.08
CA LEU A 112 -7.57 14.99 -12.47
C LEU A 112 -6.42 15.26 -11.48
N LEU A 113 -5.38 15.96 -11.96
CA LEU A 113 -4.21 16.29 -11.15
C LEU A 113 -4.50 17.41 -10.14
N PRO A 114 -3.74 17.49 -9.02
CA PRO A 114 -3.79 18.62 -8.11
C PRO A 114 -3.53 19.95 -8.83
N GLY A 115 -4.30 21.00 -8.48
CA GLY A 115 -4.17 22.32 -9.11
C GLY A 115 -5.06 22.55 -10.33
N THR A 116 -5.89 21.56 -10.71
CA THR A 116 -6.93 21.70 -11.73
C THR A 116 -7.83 22.92 -11.49
N SER A 117 -8.34 23.56 -12.54
CA SER A 117 -9.24 24.73 -12.41
C SER A 117 -10.53 24.40 -11.66
N TYR A 118 -11.00 25.32 -10.82
CA TYR A 118 -12.18 25.14 -9.95
C TYR A 118 -13.44 24.68 -10.71
N ASN A 119 -13.64 25.15 -11.95
CA ASN A 119 -14.81 24.80 -12.76
C ASN A 119 -14.84 23.32 -13.21
N LEU A 120 -13.69 22.64 -13.13
CA LEU A 120 -13.55 21.23 -13.48
C LEU A 120 -13.47 20.34 -12.24
N GLN A 121 -13.43 20.91 -11.03
CA GLN A 121 -13.34 20.16 -9.79
C GLN A 121 -14.72 19.70 -9.31
N THR A 122 -14.72 18.59 -8.56
CA THR A 122 -15.83 18.19 -7.71
C THR A 122 -15.32 17.86 -6.30
N ALA A 123 -16.21 17.56 -5.37
CA ALA A 123 -15.83 17.18 -4.01
C ALA A 123 -14.92 15.94 -4.02
N ASN A 124 -13.85 15.96 -3.21
CA ASN A 124 -12.92 14.84 -3.04
C ASN A 124 -12.13 14.39 -4.29
N CYS A 125 -12.26 15.07 -5.45
CA CYS A 125 -11.21 15.11 -6.46
C CYS A 125 -10.10 16.06 -5.95
N CYS A 126 -9.01 16.37 -6.64
CA CYS A 126 -8.47 15.93 -7.90
C CYS A 126 -7.02 15.63 -7.52
N LYS A 127 -6.78 14.37 -7.14
CA LYS A 127 -5.57 13.96 -6.39
C LYS A 127 -4.62 13.15 -7.25
N GLY A 128 -4.81 13.14 -8.58
CA GLY A 128 -4.07 12.29 -9.49
C GLY A 128 -4.25 10.81 -9.17
N GLY A 129 -5.41 10.43 -8.64
CA GLY A 129 -5.79 9.04 -8.40
C GLY A 129 -5.22 8.43 -7.13
N VAL A 130 -4.49 9.21 -6.32
CA VAL A 130 -3.98 8.78 -5.02
C VAL A 130 -5.12 8.69 -4.01
N LEU A 131 -5.20 7.56 -3.28
CA LEU A 131 -6.15 7.35 -2.19
C LEU A 131 -5.41 6.87 -0.95
N SER A 132 -5.53 7.61 0.15
CA SER A 132 -4.96 7.22 1.44
C SER A 132 -5.68 6.00 2.03
N SER A 133 -5.05 5.34 3.01
CA SER A 133 -5.70 4.32 3.83
C SER A 133 -6.58 4.96 4.92
N MET A 134 -7.53 4.20 5.46
CA MET A 134 -8.41 4.66 6.54
C MET A 134 -7.64 5.03 7.81
N THR A 135 -6.54 4.37 8.12
CA THR A 135 -5.74 4.67 9.31
C THR A 135 -4.85 5.91 9.11
N GLN A 136 -4.28 6.12 7.92
CA GLN A 136 -3.39 7.26 7.68
C GLN A 136 -4.15 8.58 7.56
N ASP A 137 -5.19 8.63 6.71
CA ASP A 137 -5.98 9.84 6.49
C ASP A 137 -7.36 9.48 5.89
N PRO A 138 -8.40 9.29 6.72
CA PRO A 138 -9.75 9.01 6.26
C PRO A 138 -10.30 10.09 5.30
N SER A 139 -9.87 11.34 5.43
CA SER A 139 -10.36 12.43 4.58
C SER A 139 -9.85 12.34 3.14
N LYS A 140 -8.70 11.68 2.94
CA LYS A 140 -8.10 11.43 1.63
C LYS A 140 -8.37 10.02 1.08
N ALA A 141 -9.10 9.19 1.81
CA ALA A 141 -9.50 7.84 1.40
C ALA A 141 -10.70 7.84 0.42
N ILE A 142 -11.21 9.01 0.04
CA ILE A 142 -12.37 9.16 -0.85
C ILE A 142 -11.95 9.90 -2.11
N SER A 143 -12.37 9.46 -3.29
CA SER A 143 -12.29 10.23 -4.54
C SER A 143 -13.65 10.21 -5.23
N SER A 144 -14.02 11.30 -5.88
CA SER A 144 -15.28 11.32 -6.64
C SER A 144 -15.18 12.15 -7.92
N PHE A 145 -15.99 11.77 -8.89
CA PHE A 145 -16.18 12.49 -10.15
C PHE A 145 -17.64 12.42 -10.57
N GLU A 146 -18.06 13.36 -11.40
CA GLU A 146 -19.42 13.40 -11.94
C GLU A 146 -19.36 13.30 -13.46
N MET A 147 -20.38 12.66 -14.04
CA MET A 147 -20.47 12.55 -15.49
C MET A 147 -21.92 12.57 -15.97
N ASN A 148 -22.09 13.20 -17.14
CA ASN A 148 -23.33 13.21 -17.90
C ASN A 148 -23.21 12.18 -19.01
N VAL A 149 -24.03 11.14 -18.97
CA VAL A 149 -24.00 10.02 -19.89
C VAL A 149 -25.22 10.10 -20.78
N GLN A 150 -25.01 10.05 -22.09
CA GLN A 150 -26.09 9.81 -23.04
C GLN A 150 -26.42 8.33 -23.04
N SER A 151 -27.70 7.98 -22.95
CA SER A 151 -28.19 6.61 -23.07
C SER A 151 -29.57 6.62 -23.72
N SER A 152 -29.80 5.70 -24.66
CA SER A 152 -31.10 5.52 -25.33
C SER A 152 -32.03 4.57 -24.58
N VAL A 153 -31.73 4.26 -23.32
CA VAL A 153 -32.52 3.37 -22.47
C VAL A 153 -33.74 4.15 -21.95
N ASN A 154 -34.93 3.54 -22.02
CA ASN A 154 -36.15 4.09 -21.43
C ASN A 154 -36.19 3.70 -19.94
N PHE A 155 -36.33 4.67 -19.04
CA PHE A 155 -36.29 4.49 -17.59
C PHE A 155 -37.69 4.39 -16.97
N THR A 156 -38.62 3.75 -17.70
CA THR A 156 -40.04 3.67 -17.31
C THR A 156 -40.31 2.79 -16.08
N ASP A 157 -39.32 2.01 -15.60
CA ASP A 157 -39.42 1.26 -14.35
C ASP A 157 -38.04 1.08 -13.68
N PRO A 158 -37.72 1.82 -12.61
CA PRO A 158 -36.48 1.70 -11.84
C PRO A 158 -36.30 0.32 -11.17
N SER A 159 -37.39 -0.46 -11.04
CA SER A 159 -37.39 -1.78 -10.41
C SER A 159 -37.29 -2.95 -11.40
N ALA A 160 -37.36 -2.67 -12.71
CA ALA A 160 -37.31 -3.70 -13.73
C ALA A 160 -35.87 -4.16 -14.00
N ALA A 161 -35.71 -5.48 -14.18
CA ALA A 161 -34.53 -6.17 -14.69
C ALA A 161 -34.02 -5.68 -16.08
N ALA A 162 -34.57 -4.57 -16.61
CA ALA A 162 -34.24 -3.95 -17.89
C ALA A 162 -33.03 -2.99 -17.81
N PHE A 163 -32.68 -2.48 -16.62
CA PHE A 163 -31.51 -1.61 -16.48
C PHE A 163 -30.22 -2.45 -16.38
N LYS A 164 -29.55 -2.64 -17.52
CA LYS A 164 -28.28 -3.36 -17.57
C LYS A 164 -27.19 -2.52 -16.93
N THR A 165 -26.56 -3.06 -15.90
CA THR A 165 -25.44 -2.41 -15.23
C THR A 165 -24.16 -2.48 -16.07
N PRO A 166 -23.26 -1.50 -15.96
CA PRO A 166 -21.90 -1.65 -16.41
C PRO A 166 -21.27 -2.91 -15.79
N SER A 167 -20.37 -3.52 -16.54
CA SER A 167 -19.69 -4.76 -16.16
C SER A 167 -18.19 -4.62 -16.36
N ASN A 168 -17.42 -5.62 -15.92
CA ASN A 168 -15.96 -5.66 -16.08
C ASN A 168 -15.27 -4.42 -15.49
N PHE A 169 -15.59 -4.10 -14.24
CA PHE A 169 -14.91 -3.05 -13.52
C PHE A 169 -13.44 -3.43 -13.27
N SER A 170 -12.55 -2.47 -13.43
CA SER A 170 -11.13 -2.61 -13.12
C SER A 170 -10.62 -1.30 -12.51
N LEU A 171 -9.76 -1.39 -11.49
CA LEU A 171 -9.12 -0.22 -10.91
C LEU A 171 -7.83 0.19 -11.64
N GLY A 172 -7.37 -0.60 -12.60
CA GLY A 172 -6.07 -0.38 -13.27
C GLY A 172 -4.87 -0.57 -12.34
N ILE A 173 -5.07 -1.20 -11.19
CA ILE A 173 -4.04 -1.47 -10.17
C ILE A 173 -3.86 -2.98 -10.04
N PRO A 174 -2.62 -3.50 -10.12
CA PRO A 174 -2.32 -4.91 -9.91
C PRO A 174 -2.85 -5.43 -8.55
N GLY A 175 -3.24 -6.70 -8.50
CA GLY A 175 -3.74 -7.32 -7.27
C GLY A 175 -5.22 -7.08 -6.96
N TYR A 176 -5.85 -6.05 -7.54
CA TYR A 176 -7.28 -5.80 -7.32
C TYR A 176 -8.18 -6.58 -8.29
N THR A 177 -9.32 -7.04 -7.79
CA THR A 177 -10.37 -7.66 -8.58
C THR A 177 -11.72 -7.12 -8.13
N CYS A 178 -12.49 -6.61 -9.08
CA CYS A 178 -13.80 -6.01 -8.81
C CYS A 178 -14.92 -7.00 -9.13
N GLY A 179 -15.89 -7.07 -8.22
CA GLY A 179 -17.10 -7.86 -8.41
C GLY A 179 -18.08 -7.24 -9.40
N LYS A 180 -19.26 -7.84 -9.50
CA LYS A 180 -20.37 -7.30 -10.30
C LYS A 180 -21.00 -6.10 -9.61
N SER A 181 -21.56 -5.19 -10.41
CA SER A 181 -22.38 -4.08 -9.92
C SER A 181 -23.69 -4.61 -9.32
N MET A 182 -23.99 -4.17 -8.10
CA MET A 182 -25.20 -4.54 -7.36
C MET A 182 -25.99 -3.29 -6.99
N SER A 183 -27.31 -3.33 -7.15
CA SER A 183 -28.18 -2.25 -6.68
C SER A 183 -28.30 -2.28 -5.16
N VAL A 184 -28.18 -1.10 -4.54
CA VAL A 184 -28.36 -0.93 -3.10
C VAL A 184 -29.82 -0.61 -2.82
N VAL A 185 -30.39 -1.23 -1.77
CA VAL A 185 -31.81 -1.10 -1.42
C VAL A 185 -32.17 0.31 -0.97
N GLU A 186 -31.30 0.95 -0.19
CA GLU A 186 -31.47 2.33 0.24
C GLU A 186 -30.54 3.24 -0.57
N PRO A 187 -31.10 4.13 -1.42
CA PRO A 187 -30.28 5.09 -2.17
C PRO A 187 -29.52 6.04 -1.25
N THR A 188 -28.33 6.45 -1.68
CA THR A 188 -27.47 7.38 -0.94
C THR A 188 -28.18 8.71 -0.64
N LYS A 189 -28.05 9.19 0.59
CA LYS A 189 -28.47 10.53 1.01
C LYS A 189 -27.25 11.42 1.21
N PHE A 190 -27.36 12.68 0.81
CA PHE A 190 -26.28 13.66 0.98
C PHE A 190 -26.85 15.04 1.32
N SER A 191 -26.06 15.82 2.04
CA SER A 191 -26.40 17.22 2.34
C SER A 191 -25.65 18.15 1.39
N LYS A 192 -26.37 19.09 0.78
CA LYS A 192 -25.78 20.06 -0.13
C LYS A 192 -25.19 21.24 0.65
N GLY A 193 -23.86 21.31 0.74
CA GLY A 193 -23.15 22.37 1.46
C GLY A 193 -23.48 22.39 2.96
N HIS A 194 -23.76 23.57 3.53
CA HIS A 194 -24.14 23.73 4.94
C HIS A 194 -25.65 23.59 5.20
N SER A 195 -26.42 23.11 4.22
CA SER A 195 -27.86 22.93 4.37
C SER A 195 -28.18 21.78 5.33
N ARG A 196 -29.24 21.95 6.13
CA ARG A 196 -29.84 20.85 6.92
C ARG A 196 -30.75 19.95 6.09
N ARG A 197 -31.01 20.32 4.83
CA ARG A 197 -31.81 19.52 3.91
C ARG A 197 -30.95 18.38 3.36
N GLU A 198 -31.37 17.16 3.61
CA GLU A 198 -30.86 15.97 2.95
C GLU A 198 -31.55 15.81 1.59
N GLU A 199 -30.76 15.55 0.57
CA GLU A 199 -31.21 15.14 -0.75
C GLU A 199 -30.89 13.65 -0.92
N GLN A 200 -31.77 12.94 -1.62
CA GLN A 200 -31.63 11.51 -1.88
C GLN A 200 -31.48 11.28 -3.38
N VAL A 201 -30.56 10.40 -3.76
CA VAL A 201 -30.34 10.00 -5.15
C VAL A 201 -31.44 9.03 -5.60
N LEU A 202 -31.66 8.94 -6.92
CA LEU A 202 -32.75 8.11 -7.47
C LEU A 202 -32.45 6.61 -7.28
N MET A 203 -31.19 6.23 -7.45
CA MET A 203 -30.69 4.88 -7.21
C MET A 203 -29.18 4.90 -6.99
N THR A 204 -28.67 3.88 -6.32
CA THR A 204 -27.24 3.69 -6.09
C THR A 204 -26.84 2.28 -6.48
N TRP A 205 -25.79 2.17 -7.28
CA TRP A 205 -25.09 0.91 -7.46
C TRP A 205 -23.80 0.88 -6.69
N GLN A 206 -23.41 -0.34 -6.30
CA GLN A 206 -22.20 -0.59 -5.57
C GLN A 206 -21.38 -1.69 -6.25
N VAL A 207 -20.09 -1.41 -6.42
CA VAL A 207 -19.08 -2.38 -6.85
C VAL A 207 -18.04 -2.47 -5.75
N VAL A 208 -17.67 -3.69 -5.37
CA VAL A 208 -16.63 -3.94 -4.38
C VAL A 208 -15.42 -4.56 -5.07
N CYS A 209 -14.26 -3.96 -4.87
CA CYS A 209 -12.98 -4.45 -5.34
C CYS A 209 -12.15 -4.92 -4.15
N SER A 210 -11.73 -6.18 -4.18
CA SER A 210 -10.86 -6.78 -3.16
C SER A 210 -9.44 -6.89 -3.67
N PHE A 211 -8.48 -6.84 -2.76
CA PHE A 211 -7.07 -7.01 -3.06
C PHE A 211 -6.61 -8.45 -2.79
N SER A 212 -5.77 -9.00 -3.66
CA SER A 212 -5.14 -10.32 -3.52
C SER A 212 -3.64 -10.20 -3.78
N GLN A 213 -2.84 -10.56 -2.78
CA GLN A 213 -1.37 -10.53 -2.88
C GLN A 213 -0.86 -11.43 -4.01
N PHE A 214 -1.45 -12.62 -4.18
CA PHE A 214 -1.11 -13.57 -5.24
C PHE A 214 -1.36 -13.04 -6.66
N ARG A 215 -2.22 -12.02 -6.81
CA ARG A 215 -2.51 -11.38 -8.10
C ARG A 215 -1.69 -10.11 -8.33
N GLU A 216 -1.03 -9.58 -7.31
CA GLU A 216 -0.27 -8.34 -7.39
C GLU A 216 1.11 -8.57 -8.00
N SER A 217 1.85 -9.55 -7.48
CA SER A 217 3.21 -9.85 -7.91
C SER A 217 3.63 -11.23 -7.42
N ASP A 218 4.34 -11.97 -8.28
CA ASP A 218 4.98 -13.25 -7.91
C ASP A 218 6.21 -13.04 -7.03
N ALA A 219 6.82 -11.85 -7.06
CA ALA A 219 8.01 -11.51 -6.30
C ALA A 219 7.72 -10.46 -5.22
N PRO A 220 8.22 -10.64 -3.98
CA PRO A 220 8.18 -9.62 -2.95
C PRO A 220 8.85 -8.32 -3.38
N SER A 221 8.48 -7.20 -2.75
CA SER A 221 9.08 -5.88 -2.99
C SER A 221 9.97 -5.38 -1.85
N CYS A 222 10.05 -6.10 -0.74
CA CYS A 222 10.85 -5.69 0.40
C CYS A 222 11.44 -6.87 1.17
N CYS A 223 12.53 -6.60 1.88
CA CYS A 223 13.18 -7.55 2.77
C CYS A 223 13.54 -6.90 4.11
N VAL A 224 13.79 -7.74 5.10
CA VAL A 224 14.16 -7.30 6.46
C VAL A 224 15.59 -7.69 6.79
N SER A 225 16.27 -6.80 7.49
CA SER A 225 17.59 -7.06 8.09
C SER A 225 17.56 -6.71 9.57
N LEU A 226 18.30 -7.47 10.38
CA LEU A 226 18.21 -7.42 11.84
C LEU A 226 19.59 -7.21 12.45
N SER A 227 19.65 -6.44 13.53
CA SER A 227 20.85 -6.29 14.35
C SER A 227 20.50 -5.97 15.79
N SER A 228 21.47 -6.13 16.70
CA SER A 228 21.30 -5.80 18.11
C SER A 228 22.58 -5.25 18.71
N PHE A 229 22.48 -4.54 19.84
CA PHE A 229 23.63 -4.04 20.58
C PHE A 229 24.47 -5.13 21.26
N TYR A 230 23.94 -6.36 21.36
CA TYR A 230 24.58 -7.49 22.06
C TYR A 230 25.16 -8.52 21.08
N ASN A 231 25.16 -8.23 19.78
CA ASN A 231 25.69 -9.11 18.76
C ASN A 231 26.31 -8.28 17.64
N ASP A 232 27.59 -8.49 17.36
CA ASP A 232 28.35 -7.70 16.39
C ASP A 232 28.01 -8.05 14.93
N THR A 233 27.29 -9.15 14.70
CA THR A 233 26.89 -9.58 13.36
C THR A 233 25.54 -9.01 12.96
N ILE A 234 25.47 -8.45 11.75
CA ILE A 234 24.22 -7.97 11.15
C ILE A 234 23.64 -9.09 10.30
N VAL A 235 22.41 -9.49 10.62
CA VAL A 235 21.63 -10.40 9.80
C VAL A 235 21.10 -9.63 8.60
N SER A 236 21.70 -9.90 7.45
CA SER A 236 21.34 -9.26 6.19
C SER A 236 20.02 -9.82 5.64
N CYS A 237 19.42 -9.11 4.70
CA CYS A 237 18.28 -9.65 3.94
C CYS A 237 18.66 -10.98 3.27
N PRO A 238 17.74 -11.97 3.22
CA PRO A 238 17.97 -13.21 2.50
C PRO A 238 18.33 -12.95 1.03
N ARG A 239 19.24 -13.77 0.48
CA ARG A 239 19.63 -13.67 -0.92
C ARG A 239 18.43 -13.91 -1.83
N CYS A 240 18.34 -13.15 -2.91
CA CYS A 240 17.29 -13.25 -3.91
C CYS A 240 15.86 -13.04 -3.40
N SER A 241 15.67 -12.34 -2.27
CA SER A 241 14.35 -12.07 -1.67
C SER A 241 13.33 -11.49 -2.65
N CYS A 242 13.75 -10.62 -3.57
CA CYS A 242 12.85 -9.95 -4.54
C CYS A 242 13.12 -10.36 -6.00
N GLY A 243 13.69 -11.55 -6.18
CA GLY A 243 14.05 -12.13 -7.48
C GLY A 243 15.49 -11.82 -7.89
N CYS A 244 16.29 -12.87 -8.08
CA CYS A 244 17.59 -12.78 -8.76
C CYS A 244 17.41 -12.99 -10.27
N GLN A 245 18.45 -12.70 -11.06
CA GLN A 245 18.44 -12.94 -12.50
C GLN A 245 18.19 -14.43 -12.80
N VAL A 246 16.99 -14.73 -13.31
CA VAL A 246 16.60 -15.98 -13.97
C VAL A 246 16.28 -15.60 -15.44
N PRO A 247 16.46 -16.47 -16.45
CA PRO A 247 16.21 -16.10 -17.85
C PRO A 247 14.72 -15.78 -18.07
N GLY A 248 14.39 -14.49 -18.14
CA GLY A 248 13.03 -13.93 -18.22
C GLY A 248 13.07 -12.40 -18.23
N PRO A 249 11.93 -11.68 -18.37
CA PRO A 249 11.94 -10.21 -18.46
C PRO A 249 12.67 -9.60 -17.26
N VAL A 250 13.72 -8.85 -17.57
CA VAL A 250 14.88 -8.62 -16.70
C VAL A 250 14.61 -7.47 -15.72
N LYS A 251 14.60 -7.72 -14.39
CA LYS A 251 14.84 -6.64 -13.42
C LYS A 251 16.29 -6.16 -13.60
N LYS A 252 16.47 -5.01 -14.26
CA LYS A 252 17.79 -4.39 -14.42
C LYS A 252 18.23 -3.84 -13.07
N CYS A 253 19.35 -4.34 -12.55
CA CYS A 253 20.01 -3.69 -11.43
C CYS A 253 21.20 -2.88 -11.91
N TYR A 254 21.45 -1.77 -11.23
CA TYR A 254 22.55 -0.87 -11.52
C TYR A 254 23.55 -0.95 -10.37
N ARG A 255 24.83 -1.15 -10.70
CA ARG A 255 25.91 -1.00 -9.73
C ARG A 255 26.23 0.49 -9.63
N GLN A 256 26.22 1.03 -8.43
CA GLN A 256 26.80 2.35 -8.20
C GLN A 256 28.30 2.23 -8.45
N ALA A 257 28.85 3.10 -9.30
CA ALA A 257 30.29 3.14 -9.56
C ALA A 257 31.03 3.43 -8.25
N CYS A 258 31.60 2.41 -7.62
CA CYS A 258 32.41 2.58 -6.44
C CYS A 258 33.81 3.03 -6.86
N SER A 259 34.11 4.30 -6.58
CA SER A 259 35.45 4.92 -6.54
C SER A 259 36.11 5.36 -7.84
N SER A 260 36.53 6.62 -7.80
CA SER A 260 37.48 7.31 -8.65
C SER A 260 38.75 6.50 -8.93
N THR A 261 38.98 6.15 -10.19
CA THR A 261 40.29 6.19 -10.87
C THR A 261 40.06 5.92 -12.37
N ILE A 262 40.33 6.97 -13.15
CA ILE A 262 40.54 7.11 -14.60
C ILE A 262 40.54 5.81 -15.44
N LEU A 263 39.64 5.72 -16.44
CA LEU A 263 39.92 5.74 -17.89
C LEU A 263 38.71 5.16 -18.69
N ASP A 264 38.10 6.06 -19.46
CA ASP A 264 37.50 5.93 -20.79
C ASP A 264 36.40 4.90 -21.13
N ASP A 265 35.38 5.42 -21.82
CA ASP A 265 34.30 4.78 -22.58
C ASP A 265 33.23 3.99 -21.82
N GLU A 266 32.17 4.70 -21.39
CA GLU A 266 30.75 4.42 -21.70
C GLU A 266 29.85 5.31 -20.83
N SER A 267 29.94 6.63 -21.01
CA SER A 267 28.98 7.57 -20.42
C SER A 267 27.94 8.00 -21.46
N ASP A 268 26.97 7.14 -21.80
CA ASP A 268 25.85 7.59 -22.66
C ASP A 268 24.52 6.83 -22.57
N THR A 269 24.31 5.95 -21.57
CA THR A 269 23.09 5.10 -21.53
C THR A 269 21.98 5.59 -20.59
N LEU A 270 22.13 6.75 -19.95
CA LEU A 270 21.07 7.32 -19.08
C LEU A 270 20.15 8.33 -19.77
N LEU A 271 20.26 8.55 -21.09
CA LEU A 271 19.48 9.59 -21.80
C LEU A 271 18.62 9.13 -22.98
N GLN A 272 18.45 7.83 -23.22
CA GLN A 272 17.48 7.35 -24.23
C GLN A 272 16.27 6.73 -23.56
N MET A 273 15.31 7.60 -23.21
CA MET A 273 13.94 7.18 -22.92
C MET A 273 13.29 6.68 -24.21
N PRO A 274 12.70 5.49 -24.24
CA PRO A 274 11.73 5.16 -25.28
C PRO A 274 10.46 5.98 -25.04
N ASN A 275 9.96 6.57 -26.12
CA ASN A 275 8.63 7.15 -26.19
C ASN A 275 7.64 6.01 -26.41
N GLY A 276 6.75 5.77 -25.46
CA GLY A 276 5.45 5.13 -25.69
C GLY A 276 5.31 3.71 -25.16
N GLU A 277 4.31 3.54 -24.27
CA GLU A 277 3.77 2.26 -23.76
C GLU A 277 4.76 1.38 -22.99
N ASP A 278 5.50 1.94 -22.02
CA ASP A 278 6.50 1.17 -21.29
C ASP A 278 6.07 0.83 -19.86
N VAL A 279 6.05 -0.46 -19.57
CA VAL A 279 6.21 -1.02 -18.22
C VAL A 279 7.35 -0.28 -17.56
N GLU A 280 7.10 0.45 -16.46
CA GLU A 280 8.17 1.10 -15.69
C GLU A 280 9.26 0.06 -15.37
N GLU A 281 10.38 0.10 -16.10
CA GLU A 281 11.51 -0.79 -15.85
C GLU A 281 12.04 -0.47 -14.45
N GLU A 282 11.78 -1.34 -13.46
CA GLU A 282 12.27 -1.16 -12.10
C GLU A 282 13.80 -1.18 -12.07
N ALA A 283 14.41 0.01 -11.98
CA ALA A 283 15.84 0.18 -11.80
C ALA A 283 16.20 0.15 -10.31
N VAL A 284 16.83 -0.93 -9.85
CA VAL A 284 17.23 -1.10 -8.44
C VAL A 284 18.75 -1.18 -8.28
N MET A 285 19.28 -0.81 -7.11
CA MET A 285 20.69 -1.04 -6.78
C MET A 285 20.99 -2.55 -6.74
N CYS A 286 22.08 -2.96 -7.40
CA CYS A 286 22.52 -4.35 -7.34
C CYS A 286 22.93 -4.71 -5.90
N THR A 287 22.12 -5.54 -5.26
CA THR A 287 22.34 -6.09 -3.93
C THR A 287 22.14 -7.61 -3.98
N GLN A 288 22.56 -8.35 -2.96
CA GLN A 288 22.34 -9.80 -2.94
C GLN A 288 20.84 -10.17 -2.81
N HIS A 289 19.99 -9.26 -2.32
CA HIS A 289 18.56 -9.49 -2.10
C HIS A 289 17.68 -8.94 -3.24
N MET A 290 18.18 -8.00 -4.04
CA MET A 290 17.51 -7.39 -5.21
C MET A 290 16.17 -6.70 -4.90
N CYS A 291 15.94 -6.32 -3.65
CA CYS A 291 14.72 -5.66 -3.21
C CYS A 291 14.80 -4.14 -3.37
N PRO A 292 13.75 -3.47 -3.89
CA PRO A 292 13.70 -2.02 -3.94
C PRO A 292 13.61 -1.39 -2.53
N ILE A 293 13.06 -2.10 -1.54
CA ILE A 293 12.98 -1.63 -0.16
C ILE A 293 13.67 -2.59 0.79
N ARG A 294 14.41 -2.04 1.76
CA ARG A 294 14.89 -2.78 2.93
C ARG A 294 14.39 -2.10 4.20
N VAL A 295 13.82 -2.89 5.10
CA VAL A 295 13.54 -2.46 6.47
C VAL A 295 14.61 -3.04 7.38
N HIS A 296 15.35 -2.17 8.06
CA HIS A 296 16.35 -2.56 9.06
C HIS A 296 15.79 -2.36 10.46
N TRP A 297 15.77 -3.41 11.26
CA TRP A 297 15.39 -3.38 12.67
C TRP A 297 16.63 -3.57 13.55
N HIS A 298 16.92 -2.56 14.37
CA HIS A 298 18.06 -2.56 15.27
C HIS A 298 17.62 -2.43 16.73
N VAL A 299 17.92 -3.44 17.54
CA VAL A 299 17.78 -3.35 19.00
C VAL A 299 18.93 -2.51 19.54
N LYS A 300 18.66 -1.24 19.84
CA LYS A 300 19.69 -0.22 20.11
C LYS A 300 20.25 -0.29 21.52
N VAL A 301 19.38 -0.44 22.51
CA VAL A 301 19.78 -0.48 23.93
C VAL A 301 18.65 -1.02 24.80
N SER A 302 19.02 -1.62 25.93
CA SER A 302 18.08 -2.15 26.92
C SER A 302 18.33 -1.53 28.30
N TYR A 303 17.32 -0.84 28.84
CA TYR A 303 17.35 -0.26 30.19
C TYR A 303 16.60 -1.16 31.18
N LYS A 304 16.54 -0.77 32.46
CA LYS A 304 15.87 -1.58 33.49
C LYS A 304 14.37 -1.80 33.19
N GLY A 305 13.63 -0.74 32.85
CA GLY A 305 12.17 -0.80 32.65
C GLY A 305 11.69 -0.67 31.20
N TYR A 306 12.58 -0.33 30.27
CA TYR A 306 12.25 -0.09 28.87
C TYR A 306 13.42 -0.49 27.98
N TRP A 307 13.16 -0.60 26.69
CA TRP A 307 14.15 -0.86 25.67
C TRP A 307 13.88 -0.01 24.44
N ARG A 308 14.91 0.19 23.64
CA ARG A 308 14.86 1.08 22.48
C ARG A 308 15.21 0.33 21.22
N VAL A 309 14.37 0.52 20.21
CA VAL A 309 14.57 0.00 18.86
C VAL A 309 14.72 1.16 17.90
N LYS A 310 15.59 1.00 16.91
CA LYS A 310 15.69 1.88 15.75
C LYS A 310 15.22 1.12 14.52
N VAL A 311 14.32 1.71 13.76
CA VAL A 311 13.87 1.17 12.46
C VAL A 311 14.34 2.11 11.37
N THR A 312 14.86 1.56 10.28
CA THR A 312 15.33 2.33 9.11
C THR A 312 14.79 1.70 7.84
N ILE A 313 14.07 2.48 7.04
CA ILE A 313 13.56 2.07 5.73
C ILE A 313 14.48 2.68 4.69
N THR A 314 15.12 1.85 3.86
CA THR A 314 16.03 2.28 2.80
C THR A 314 15.41 1.97 1.44
N ASN A 315 15.42 2.95 0.55
CA ASN A 315 15.03 2.83 -0.84
C ASN A 315 16.25 2.57 -1.74
N PHE A 316 16.20 1.48 -2.48
CA PHE A 316 17.20 1.06 -3.45
C PHE A 316 16.72 1.24 -4.89
N ASN A 317 15.51 1.76 -5.12
CA ASN A 317 15.01 2.07 -6.46
C ASN A 317 15.51 3.46 -6.92
N PHE A 318 16.07 3.53 -8.15
CA PHE A 318 16.62 4.76 -8.73
C PHE A 318 15.58 5.66 -9.41
N LEU A 319 14.41 5.12 -9.75
CA LEU A 319 13.39 5.82 -10.52
C LEU A 319 12.17 6.17 -9.68
N ARG A 320 11.91 5.42 -8.60
CA ARG A 320 10.69 5.52 -7.80
C ARG A 320 10.91 6.14 -6.44
N ASN A 321 10.09 7.16 -6.16
CA ASN A 321 9.83 7.66 -4.81
C ASN A 321 8.58 6.96 -4.24
N TYR A 322 8.49 6.84 -2.92
CA TYR A 322 7.28 6.37 -2.23
C TYR A 322 6.69 7.52 -1.42
N SER A 323 5.55 8.04 -1.88
CA SER A 323 4.80 9.11 -1.22
C SER A 323 3.76 8.53 -0.27
N ASP A 324 3.58 9.15 0.89
CA ASP A 324 2.67 8.69 1.94
C ASP A 324 2.92 7.23 2.34
N TRP A 325 4.19 6.83 2.30
CA TRP A 325 4.62 5.48 2.64
C TRP A 325 4.15 5.09 4.04
N ASN A 326 3.92 3.80 4.23
CA ASN A 326 3.60 3.24 5.52
C ASN A 326 4.32 1.92 5.79
N LEU A 327 4.41 1.60 7.08
CA LEU A 327 5.05 0.43 7.61
C LEU A 327 4.12 -0.19 8.64
N VAL A 328 3.74 -1.45 8.45
CA VAL A 328 2.99 -2.23 9.44
C VAL A 328 3.95 -3.22 10.08
N LEU A 329 3.97 -3.24 11.41
CA LEU A 329 4.83 -4.12 12.21
C LEU A 329 3.97 -4.93 13.16
N GLU A 330 4.26 -6.23 13.23
CA GLU A 330 3.68 -7.14 14.20
C GLU A 330 4.76 -7.53 15.22
N HIS A 331 4.59 -7.12 16.47
CA HIS A 331 5.50 -7.45 17.57
C HIS A 331 4.73 -7.41 18.91
N PRO A 332 4.84 -8.44 19.77
CA PRO A 332 4.08 -8.53 21.02
C PRO A 332 4.15 -7.29 21.93
N ASN A 333 5.33 -6.68 22.04
CA ASN A 333 5.55 -5.48 22.87
C ASN A 333 4.96 -4.17 22.28
N LEU A 334 4.39 -4.14 21.07
CA LEU A 334 3.75 -2.92 20.54
C LEU A 334 2.53 -2.49 21.36
N ARG A 335 1.91 -3.44 22.09
CA ARG A 335 0.87 -3.15 23.09
C ARG A 335 1.32 -2.25 24.24
N SER A 336 2.64 -2.21 24.49
CA SER A 336 3.30 -1.48 25.57
C SER A 336 4.28 -0.44 25.01
N LEU A 337 3.96 0.10 23.83
CA LEU A 337 4.71 1.17 23.18
C LEU A 337 4.53 2.49 23.95
N LEU A 338 5.63 3.11 24.37
CA LEU A 338 5.61 4.35 25.13
C LEU A 338 5.76 5.58 24.24
N GLN A 339 6.65 5.49 23.26
CA GLN A 339 6.98 6.63 22.41
C GLN A 339 7.52 6.18 21.05
N VAL A 340 7.14 6.91 20.01
CA VAL A 340 7.68 6.81 18.65
C VAL A 340 8.26 8.17 18.29
N PHE A 341 9.46 8.16 17.71
CA PHE A 341 10.14 9.37 17.26
C PHE A 341 10.08 9.47 15.74
N SER A 342 9.92 10.68 15.20
CA SER A 342 10.04 10.98 13.77
C SER A 342 8.99 10.35 12.84
N PHE A 343 8.16 9.40 13.28
CA PHE A 343 7.03 8.81 12.56
C PHE A 343 5.73 9.02 13.33
N SER A 344 4.61 9.03 12.59
CA SER A 344 3.27 8.85 13.15
C SER A 344 3.04 7.37 13.49
N TYR A 345 2.16 7.09 14.46
CA TYR A 345 1.84 5.74 14.89
C TYR A 345 0.37 5.59 15.25
N GLN A 346 -0.22 4.46 14.85
CA GLN A 346 -1.52 4.02 15.33
C GLN A 346 -1.57 2.49 15.47
N PRO A 347 -2.06 1.95 16.60
CA PRO A 347 -2.26 0.52 16.73
C PRO A 347 -3.37 0.03 15.79
N LEU A 348 -3.17 -1.13 15.16
CA LEU A 348 -4.18 -1.81 14.35
C LEU A 348 -4.84 -2.89 15.19
N ILE A 349 -6.01 -2.57 15.76
CA ILE A 349 -6.79 -3.51 16.59
C ILE A 349 -7.86 -4.17 15.71
N VAL A 350 -7.49 -5.29 15.11
CA VAL A 350 -8.38 -6.04 14.21
C VAL A 350 -9.30 -6.98 14.99
N TYR A 351 -8.73 -7.68 15.98
CA TYR A 351 -9.46 -8.58 16.87
C TYR A 351 -9.46 -8.05 18.30
N PRO A 352 -10.55 -8.26 19.06
CA PRO A 352 -10.58 -7.92 20.48
C PRO A 352 -9.44 -8.64 21.23
N GLY A 353 -8.53 -7.88 21.83
CA GLY A 353 -7.43 -8.41 22.64
C GLY A 353 -6.08 -8.58 21.93
N THR A 354 -5.98 -8.36 20.61
CA THR A 354 -4.70 -8.33 19.88
C THR A 354 -4.31 -6.89 19.56
N ASN A 355 -3.34 -6.36 20.29
CA ASN A 355 -2.76 -5.02 20.09
C ASN A 355 -1.24 -5.10 19.86
N ASP A 356 -0.80 -6.20 19.27
CA ASP A 356 0.59 -6.49 18.89
C ASP A 356 0.93 -5.99 17.48
N THR A 357 -0.03 -5.40 16.76
CA THR A 357 0.20 -4.83 15.43
C THR A 357 0.06 -3.32 15.44
N GLY A 358 1.00 -2.63 14.79
CA GLY A 358 1.04 -1.18 14.71
C GLY A 358 1.38 -0.68 13.31
N MET A 359 0.72 0.39 12.90
CA MET A 359 0.99 1.09 11.65
C MET A 359 1.79 2.36 11.93
N PHE A 360 2.80 2.59 11.10
CA PHE A 360 3.69 3.75 11.13
C PHE A 360 3.72 4.43 9.77
N TRP A 361 3.79 5.75 9.74
CA TRP A 361 3.89 6.51 8.48
C TRP A 361 4.60 7.84 8.70
N GLY A 362 4.94 8.51 7.60
CA GLY A 362 5.59 9.80 7.63
C GLY A 362 4.74 10.92 8.25
N ILE A 363 5.41 11.90 8.85
CA ILE A 363 4.82 13.12 9.39
C ILE A 363 4.70 14.14 8.25
N PRO A 364 3.54 14.80 8.06
CA PRO A 364 3.35 15.85 7.05
C PRO A 364 4.46 16.90 7.07
N TYR A 365 4.96 17.26 5.88
CA TYR A 365 6.04 18.25 5.69
C TYR A 365 7.41 17.89 6.30
N TYR A 366 7.59 16.65 6.75
CA TYR A 366 8.86 16.18 7.30
C TYR A 366 9.41 14.98 6.53
N ASN A 367 8.69 13.86 6.51
CA ASN A 367 9.16 12.62 5.89
C ASN A 367 8.01 11.80 5.27
N THR A 368 6.97 12.45 4.75
CA THR A 368 5.92 11.78 3.96
C THR A 368 6.42 11.20 2.65
N MET A 369 7.58 11.62 2.16
CA MET A 369 8.19 11.08 0.94
C MET A 369 9.47 10.32 1.28
N LEU A 370 9.52 9.04 0.94
CA LEU A 370 10.74 8.25 0.89
C LEU A 370 11.31 8.40 -0.52
N LEU A 371 12.37 9.21 -0.63
CA LEU A 371 13.03 9.49 -1.90
C LEU A 371 13.69 8.23 -2.47
N LYS A 372 13.88 8.25 -3.79
CA LYS A 372 14.68 7.29 -4.54
C LYS A 372 16.09 7.12 -3.94
N HIS A 373 16.76 6.08 -4.37
CA HIS A 373 18.11 5.74 -3.95
C HIS A 373 19.07 6.94 -4.05
N GLY A 374 19.88 7.13 -3.00
CA GLY A 374 20.81 8.24 -2.85
C GLY A 374 21.05 8.56 -1.37
N GLU A 375 21.74 9.66 -1.09
CA GLU A 375 22.07 10.10 0.27
C GLU A 375 20.83 10.24 1.18
N ASN A 376 19.73 10.74 0.62
CA ASN A 376 18.45 10.93 1.31
C ASN A 376 17.44 9.81 1.04
N GLY A 377 17.87 8.68 0.47
CA GLY A 377 17.02 7.54 0.12
C GLY A 377 16.64 6.67 1.32
N ASN A 378 16.53 7.23 2.53
CA ASN A 378 16.09 6.50 3.71
C ASN A 378 15.31 7.36 4.70
N VAL A 379 14.44 6.71 5.48
CA VAL A 379 13.73 7.30 6.62
C VAL A 379 13.95 6.45 7.86
N GLN A 380 13.97 7.07 9.04
CA GLN A 380 14.33 6.41 10.29
C GLN A 380 13.42 6.83 11.43
N THR A 381 13.16 5.91 12.34
CA THR A 381 12.46 6.14 13.60
C THR A 381 13.18 5.44 14.74
N GLU A 382 13.01 5.96 15.94
CA GLU A 382 13.29 5.22 17.16
C GLU A 382 11.98 5.01 17.91
N MET A 383 11.89 3.92 18.67
CA MET A 383 10.76 3.67 19.54
C MET A 383 11.22 3.18 20.91
N ILE A 384 10.50 3.61 21.95
CA ILE A 384 10.70 3.20 23.33
C ILE A 384 9.54 2.29 23.71
N LEU A 385 9.90 1.10 24.17
CA LEU A 385 8.98 0.02 24.50
C LEU A 385 9.15 -0.31 25.98
N LYS A 386 8.06 -0.34 26.75
CA LYS A 386 8.10 -0.77 28.14
C LYS A 386 8.33 -2.28 28.20
N LYS A 387 9.19 -2.74 29.10
CA LYS A 387 9.38 -4.17 29.35
C LYS A 387 8.24 -4.71 30.21
N ASP A 388 7.49 -5.65 29.66
CA ASP A 388 6.47 -6.38 30.40
C ASP A 388 7.15 -7.55 31.15
N PRO A 389 7.16 -7.59 32.50
CA PRO A 389 7.94 -8.57 33.26
C PRO A 389 7.59 -10.04 32.98
N GLY A 390 6.37 -10.32 32.50
CA GLY A 390 5.90 -11.67 32.17
C GLY A 390 6.17 -12.13 30.73
N ASP A 391 6.57 -11.22 29.84
CA ASP A 391 6.67 -11.50 28.40
C ASP A 391 8.02 -11.11 27.80
N PHE A 392 8.67 -10.08 28.34
CA PHE A 392 9.92 -9.56 27.79
C PHE A 392 11.06 -10.55 27.95
N THR A 393 11.68 -10.94 26.84
CA THR A 393 12.89 -11.75 26.81
C THR A 393 13.74 -11.40 25.59
N PHE A 394 15.03 -11.71 25.66
CA PHE A 394 15.92 -11.67 24.49
C PHE A 394 16.13 -13.05 23.87
N ASN A 395 15.55 -14.09 24.47
CA ASN A 395 15.70 -15.45 23.98
C ASN A 395 14.82 -15.71 22.76
N GLY A 396 15.26 -16.63 21.90
CA GLY A 396 14.45 -17.13 20.77
C GLY A 396 14.04 -16.04 19.77
N GLY A 397 14.81 -14.96 19.66
CA GLY A 397 14.50 -13.89 18.71
C GLY A 397 13.33 -12.99 19.09
N TRP A 398 12.86 -13.04 20.34
CA TRP A 398 11.67 -12.30 20.79
C TRP A 398 11.74 -10.78 20.58
N ALA A 399 12.93 -10.18 20.62
CA ALA A 399 13.14 -8.74 20.44
C ALA A 399 13.00 -8.25 18.98
N PHE A 400 12.66 -9.15 18.05
CA PHE A 400 12.52 -8.88 16.63
C PHE A 400 11.05 -9.06 16.18
N PRO A 401 10.61 -8.31 15.16
CA PRO A 401 9.22 -8.37 14.72
C PRO A 401 8.90 -9.74 14.13
N ARG A 402 7.65 -10.15 14.28
CA ARG A 402 7.11 -11.39 13.69
C ARG A 402 6.78 -11.20 12.21
N ARG A 403 6.27 -10.02 11.86
CA ARG A 403 5.91 -9.64 10.50
C ARG A 403 6.19 -8.17 10.26
N VAL A 404 6.61 -7.85 9.03
CA VAL A 404 6.88 -6.51 8.55
C VAL A 404 6.23 -6.35 7.19
N MET A 405 5.46 -5.28 6.99
CA MET A 405 4.86 -4.94 5.71
C MET A 405 5.17 -3.51 5.34
N PHE A 406 5.57 -3.26 4.10
CA PHE A 406 5.81 -1.92 3.58
C PHE A 406 4.79 -1.60 2.49
N ASN A 407 4.05 -0.51 2.61
CA ASN A 407 2.93 -0.15 1.72
C ASN A 407 1.94 -1.31 1.53
N GLY A 408 1.69 -2.06 2.60
CA GLY A 408 0.84 -3.25 2.60
C GLY A 408 1.45 -4.52 1.97
N ARG A 409 2.67 -4.49 1.42
CA ARG A 409 3.33 -5.70 0.90
C ARG A 409 4.17 -6.36 1.99
N GLU A 410 4.00 -7.67 2.19
CA GLU A 410 4.77 -8.42 3.19
C GLU A 410 6.25 -8.51 2.78
N CYS A 411 7.13 -8.20 3.73
CA CYS A 411 8.57 -8.24 3.51
C CYS A 411 9.16 -9.61 3.88
N VAL A 412 10.14 -10.07 3.12
CA VAL A 412 10.85 -11.31 3.41
C VAL A 412 11.67 -11.15 4.69
N MET A 413 11.32 -11.92 5.72
CA MET A 413 12.04 -12.00 6.98
C MET A 413 13.23 -12.97 6.89
N PRO A 414 14.36 -12.71 7.58
CA PRO A 414 15.39 -13.74 7.78
C PRO A 414 14.84 -14.96 8.52
N LEU A 415 15.53 -16.10 8.40
CA LEU A 415 15.17 -17.30 9.16
C LEU A 415 15.38 -17.05 10.67
N PRO A 416 14.46 -17.51 11.55
CA PRO A 416 14.59 -17.29 13.00
C PRO A 416 15.91 -17.76 13.61
N GLU A 417 16.51 -18.83 13.07
CA GLU A 417 17.81 -19.35 13.51
C GLU A 417 18.97 -18.38 13.30
N SER A 418 18.83 -17.47 12.34
CA SER A 418 19.84 -16.46 12.05
C SER A 418 19.73 -15.24 12.95
N TYR A 419 18.65 -15.09 13.72
CA TYR A 419 18.40 -13.87 14.49
C TYR A 419 19.52 -13.62 15.50
N PRO A 420 19.90 -12.34 15.73
CA PRO A 420 20.93 -12.03 16.70
C PRO A 420 20.57 -12.60 18.08
N SER A 421 21.36 -13.56 18.55
CA SER A 421 21.17 -14.16 19.87
C SER A 421 22.06 -13.49 20.91
N LEU A 422 21.63 -13.50 22.17
CA LEU A 422 22.53 -13.19 23.28
C LEU A 422 23.68 -14.21 23.32
N PRO A 423 24.93 -13.77 23.55
CA PRO A 423 26.03 -14.69 23.75
C PRO A 423 25.75 -15.58 24.98
N ASN A 424 25.77 -16.90 24.79
CA ASN A 424 25.66 -17.89 25.87
C ASN A 424 26.97 -18.00 26.67
N ALA A 425 27.60 -16.91 27.11
CA ALA A 425 28.68 -16.96 28.10
C ALA A 425 29.12 -15.54 28.51
N ALA A 426 29.28 -15.34 29.82
CA ALA A 426 30.23 -14.36 30.30
C ALA A 426 31.61 -14.71 29.73
N ALA A 427 32.25 -13.79 29.02
CA ALA A 427 33.65 -13.96 28.65
C ALA A 427 34.41 -14.27 29.94
N ALA A 428 34.97 -15.48 30.04
CA ALA A 428 35.88 -15.81 31.11
C ALA A 428 37.02 -14.80 31.03
N VAL A 429 37.05 -13.86 31.98
CA VAL A 429 38.17 -12.95 32.12
C VAL A 429 39.41 -13.85 32.25
N PRO A 430 40.42 -13.74 31.36
CA PRO A 430 41.65 -14.47 31.56
C PRO A 430 42.23 -13.95 32.87
N VAL A 431 42.18 -14.78 33.91
CA VAL A 431 42.81 -14.51 35.18
C VAL A 431 44.30 -14.42 34.88
N ALA A 432 44.83 -13.19 34.84
CA ALA A 432 46.26 -12.97 34.74
C ALA A 432 46.93 -13.71 35.90
N PRO A 433 48.01 -14.48 35.68
CA PRO A 433 48.69 -15.15 36.77
C PRO A 433 49.27 -14.07 37.68
N SER A 434 48.78 -14.03 38.91
CA SER A 434 49.29 -13.18 39.97
C SER A 434 50.75 -13.53 40.21
N ILE A 435 51.66 -12.62 39.84
CA ILE A 435 53.09 -12.77 40.09
C ILE A 435 53.28 -12.56 41.59
N ALA A 436 53.51 -13.65 42.32
CA ALA A 436 53.85 -13.62 43.74
C ALA A 436 55.17 -12.83 43.95
N PRO A 437 55.29 -12.01 45.01
CA PRO A 437 56.56 -11.38 45.33
C PRO A 437 57.49 -12.42 45.95
N PHE A 438 58.62 -12.70 45.28
CA PHE A 438 59.73 -13.42 45.89
C PHE A 438 60.35 -12.53 46.98
N ILE A 439 60.05 -12.87 48.23
CA ILE A 439 60.74 -12.37 49.41
C ILE A 439 62.16 -12.96 49.39
N PHE A 440 63.15 -12.13 49.09
CA PHE A 440 64.56 -12.46 49.27
C PHE A 440 64.90 -12.33 50.76
N ILE A 441 64.86 -13.44 51.49
CA ILE A 441 65.58 -13.59 52.76
C ILE A 441 66.98 -14.11 52.39
N VAL A 442 67.99 -13.27 52.52
CA VAL A 442 69.37 -13.74 52.74
C VAL A 442 69.86 -13.06 54.01
N LEU A 443 70.04 -13.90 55.02
CA LEU A 443 70.66 -13.61 56.30
C LEU A 443 72.16 -13.27 56.13
N LEU A 444 72.59 -12.30 56.94
CA LEU A 444 73.84 -12.28 57.72
C LEU A 444 74.90 -13.33 57.36
N PHE A 445 76.10 -12.90 56.96
CA PHE A 445 77.38 -13.27 57.59
C PHE A 445 78.54 -12.43 56.99
N LEU A 446 79.28 -11.78 57.91
CA LEU A 446 80.56 -11.04 57.79
C LEU A 446 80.54 -9.62 57.23
#